data_AF-A0AAW9BVG9-F1
#
_entry.id   AF-A0AAW9BVG9-F1
#
_cell.length_a   1.000
_cell.length_b   1.000
_cell.length_c   1.000
_cell.angle_alpha   90.00
_cell.angle_beta   90.00
_cell.angle_gamma   90.00
#
_symmetry.space_group_name_H-M   'P 1'
#
loop_
_entity.id
_entity.type
_entity.pdbx_description
1 polymer ?
#
loop_
_entity_poly.entity_id
_entity_poly.type
_entity_poly.pdbx_seq_one_letter_code
_entity_poly.pdbx_strand_id
1 'polypeptide(L)'
;SGSLIACTSTHTTTEPVEPETPKVEQPVTVEPEVKPEVEPKPEVKPKPETKPEKKPEPKKPVKVQKTPDGMLILGSEEWVYVPAIDQTFKARVDTGATTSSISATEIVPFERDGKDWVQFKIDINGKTSKEFKVPVERWAKVKQSSSDEVDKRAVVVAYIQVGDYKEKTEFTL
;
A
#
# COMPACT_ATOMS: atom_id res chain seq x y z
N SER A 1 -57.48 -6.29 33.69
CA SER A 1 -58.22 -7.46 33.18
C SER A 1 -57.70 -7.79 31.80
N GLY A 2 -57.22 -8.99 31.45
CA GLY A 2 -57.15 -10.24 32.22
C GLY A 2 -57.51 -11.44 31.34
N SER A 3 -56.53 -12.05 30.67
CA SER A 3 -56.60 -13.33 29.93
C SER A 3 -55.16 -13.85 29.78
N LEU A 4 -54.69 -14.87 30.54
CA LEU A 4 -54.72 -16.33 30.27
C LEU A 4 -53.90 -16.71 28.99
N ILE A 5 -52.71 -17.37 29.06
CA ILE A 5 -52.41 -18.84 29.19
C ILE A 5 -52.67 -19.62 27.87
N ALA A 6 -51.82 -20.51 27.31
CA ALA A 6 -50.75 -21.42 27.80
C ALA A 6 -49.53 -21.53 26.80
N CYS A 7 -48.27 -21.87 27.16
CA CYS A 7 -47.56 -23.18 27.33
C CYS A 7 -46.98 -23.90 26.07
N THR A 8 -45.90 -24.69 26.29
CA THR A 8 -45.28 -25.75 25.41
C THR A 8 -44.53 -25.26 24.14
N SER A 9 -43.56 -25.97 23.53
CA SER A 9 -42.69 -27.13 23.89
C SER A 9 -41.34 -27.02 23.14
N THR A 10 -40.30 -27.72 23.58
CA THR A 10 -39.00 -27.85 22.89
C THR A 10 -39.06 -28.69 21.62
N HIS A 11 -38.28 -28.34 20.59
CA HIS A 11 -37.66 -29.32 19.69
C HIS A 11 -36.24 -28.88 19.29
N THR A 12 -35.25 -29.63 19.78
CA THR A 12 -33.90 -29.66 19.21
C THR A 12 -33.87 -30.72 18.13
N THR A 13 -33.51 -30.35 16.90
CA THR A 13 -33.15 -31.29 15.84
C THR A 13 -31.78 -30.90 15.30
N THR A 14 -30.80 -31.73 15.62
CA THR A 14 -29.51 -31.79 14.93
C THR A 14 -29.67 -32.57 13.63
N GLU A 15 -29.29 -31.98 12.50
CA GLU A 15 -29.03 -32.73 11.26
C GLU A 15 -27.51 -33.03 11.16
N PRO A 16 -27.11 -34.27 10.84
CA PRO A 16 -25.72 -34.61 10.61
C PRO A 16 -25.31 -34.29 9.17
N VAL A 17 -24.15 -33.66 8.98
CA VAL A 17 -23.52 -33.50 7.66
C VAL A 17 -22.62 -34.70 7.39
N GLU A 18 -22.95 -35.43 6.32
CA GLU A 18 -22.20 -36.61 5.85
C GLU A 18 -20.92 -36.18 5.09
N PRO A 19 -19.77 -36.87 5.24
CA PRO A 19 -18.52 -36.46 4.63
C PRO A 19 -18.39 -36.93 3.17
N GLU A 20 -18.44 -35.99 2.21
CA GLU A 20 -18.11 -36.30 0.82
C GLU A 20 -16.62 -36.61 0.60
N THR A 21 -16.35 -37.58 -0.28
CA THR A 21 -15.01 -38.15 -0.51
C THR A 21 -14.30 -37.51 -1.71
N PRO A 22 -12.95 -37.51 -1.73
CA PRO A 22 -12.20 -36.87 -2.80
C PRO A 22 -12.18 -37.75 -4.07
N LYS A 23 -12.36 -37.13 -5.25
CA LYS A 23 -12.17 -37.80 -6.54
C LYS A 23 -10.99 -37.21 -7.32
N VAL A 24 -10.00 -38.06 -7.57
CA VAL A 24 -8.88 -37.83 -8.50
C VAL A 24 -9.15 -38.65 -9.74
N GLU A 25 -9.03 -38.07 -10.94
CA GLU A 25 -8.60 -38.78 -12.16
C GLU A 25 -8.22 -37.80 -13.29
N GLN A 26 -7.37 -38.28 -14.20
CA GLN A 26 -6.77 -37.55 -15.34
C GLN A 26 -7.16 -38.29 -16.66
N PRO A 27 -6.46 -38.14 -17.81
CA PRO A 27 -6.30 -36.99 -18.71
C PRO A 27 -6.78 -37.31 -20.16
N VAL A 28 -6.21 -36.65 -21.18
CA VAL A 28 -6.27 -36.93 -22.65
C VAL A 28 -7.55 -36.35 -23.33
N THR A 29 -7.51 -35.61 -24.45
CA THR A 29 -6.99 -35.97 -25.80
C THR A 29 -6.64 -34.75 -26.66
N VAL A 30 -5.85 -34.95 -27.73
CA VAL A 30 -5.29 -33.93 -28.66
C VAL A 30 -5.75 -34.22 -30.12
N GLU A 31 -5.53 -33.27 -31.04
CA GLU A 31 -5.50 -33.35 -32.54
C GLU A 31 -6.69 -32.69 -33.30
N PRO A 32 -6.53 -32.27 -34.59
CA PRO A 32 -5.48 -31.36 -35.11
C PRO A 32 -6.03 -30.33 -36.17
N GLU A 33 -5.14 -29.84 -37.06
CA GLU A 33 -5.39 -29.06 -38.32
C GLU A 33 -5.78 -27.55 -38.17
N VAL A 34 -5.42 -26.58 -39.05
CA VAL A 34 -4.82 -26.55 -40.41
C VAL A 34 -3.80 -25.38 -40.57
N LYS A 35 -2.82 -25.50 -41.48
CA LYS A 35 -2.04 -24.42 -42.16
C LYS A 35 -2.27 -24.59 -43.69
N PRO A 36 -2.14 -23.58 -44.59
CA PRO A 36 -1.23 -22.41 -44.53
C PRO A 36 -1.78 -21.09 -45.14
N GLU A 37 -0.93 -20.03 -45.18
CA GLU A 37 -0.76 -19.12 -46.34
C GLU A 37 0.57 -18.34 -46.13
N VAL A 38 1.36 -18.07 -47.18
CA VAL A 38 2.63 -17.30 -47.13
C VAL A 38 2.77 -16.47 -48.40
N GLU A 39 2.89 -15.15 -48.28
CA GLU A 39 3.20 -14.18 -49.36
C GLU A 39 3.99 -12.97 -48.74
N PRO A 40 4.73 -12.15 -49.52
CA PRO A 40 6.17 -12.04 -49.24
C PRO A 40 6.75 -10.71 -48.69
N LYS A 41 8.05 -10.81 -48.37
CA LYS A 41 9.01 -9.82 -47.82
C LYS A 41 9.06 -8.46 -48.56
N PRO A 42 9.31 -7.36 -47.82
CA PRO A 42 10.28 -6.35 -48.27
C PRO A 42 11.47 -6.20 -47.31
N GLU A 43 12.63 -5.90 -47.89
CA GLU A 43 13.91 -5.86 -47.20
C GLU A 43 14.09 -4.58 -46.37
N VAL A 44 14.15 -4.72 -45.04
CA VAL A 44 14.39 -3.58 -44.15
C VAL A 44 15.87 -3.22 -44.20
N LYS A 45 16.17 -2.05 -44.80
CA LYS A 45 17.49 -1.43 -44.85
C LYS A 45 18.10 -1.30 -43.43
N PRO A 46 19.43 -1.40 -43.27
CA PRO A 46 20.05 -1.28 -41.96
C PRO A 46 19.74 0.08 -41.33
N LYS A 47 19.10 0.04 -40.15
CA LYS A 47 18.85 1.20 -39.31
C LYS A 47 20.18 1.73 -38.78
N PRO A 48 20.45 3.04 -38.80
CA PRO A 48 21.73 3.58 -38.35
C PRO A 48 21.97 3.25 -36.88
N GLU A 49 23.22 2.90 -36.55
CA GLU A 49 23.65 2.50 -35.22
C GLU A 49 23.32 3.59 -34.19
N THR A 50 22.47 3.25 -33.23
CA THR A 50 22.12 4.18 -32.15
C THR A 50 23.32 4.29 -31.22
N LYS A 51 24.03 5.42 -31.32
CA LYS A 51 25.09 5.84 -30.40
C LYS A 51 24.70 5.50 -28.95
N PRO A 52 25.55 4.80 -28.16
CA PRO A 52 25.18 4.39 -26.82
C PRO A 52 24.75 5.59 -25.97
N GLU A 53 23.50 5.57 -25.48
CA GLU A 53 23.06 6.57 -24.51
C GLU A 53 23.90 6.43 -23.24
N LYS A 54 24.53 7.54 -22.86
CA LYS A 54 25.44 7.59 -21.72
C LYS A 54 24.61 7.32 -20.45
N LYS A 55 24.85 6.17 -19.81
CA LYS A 55 24.37 5.86 -18.45
C LYS A 55 24.53 7.13 -17.59
N PRO A 56 23.46 7.63 -16.93
CA PRO A 56 23.55 8.88 -16.20
C PRO A 56 24.62 8.75 -15.11
N GLU A 57 25.65 9.59 -15.20
CA GLU A 57 26.67 9.71 -14.18
C GLU A 57 26.01 10.11 -12.85
N PRO A 58 26.45 9.55 -11.72
CA PRO A 58 25.86 9.89 -10.43
C PRO A 58 26.06 11.40 -10.19
N LYS A 59 24.95 12.13 -10.16
CA LYS A 59 24.95 13.56 -9.82
C LYS A 59 25.65 13.72 -8.47
N LYS A 60 26.65 14.60 -8.41
CA LYS A 60 27.35 14.96 -7.16
C LYS A 60 26.30 15.25 -6.07
N PRO A 61 26.51 14.84 -4.81
CA PRO A 61 25.55 15.08 -3.76
C PRO A 61 25.22 16.57 -3.70
N VAL A 62 23.94 16.90 -3.84
CA VAL A 62 23.46 18.27 -3.71
C VAL A 62 23.81 18.73 -2.31
N LYS A 63 24.58 19.82 -2.21
CA LYS A 63 24.93 20.37 -0.89
C LYS A 63 23.64 20.80 -0.21
N VAL A 64 23.41 20.33 1.01
CA VAL A 64 22.31 20.79 1.86
C VAL A 64 22.40 22.30 2.00
N GLN A 65 21.39 23.02 1.53
CA GLN A 65 21.34 24.48 1.60
C GLN A 65 20.54 24.88 2.85
N LYS A 66 21.01 25.92 3.54
CA LYS A 66 20.35 26.49 4.70
C LYS A 66 20.20 28.00 4.54
N THR A 67 19.16 28.56 5.12
CA THR A 67 18.95 30.01 5.22
C THR A 67 19.92 30.62 6.25
N PRO A 68 20.09 31.95 6.30
CA PRO A 68 21.02 32.61 7.24
C PRO A 68 20.69 32.37 8.73
N ASP A 69 19.42 32.13 9.05
CA ASP A 69 18.91 31.74 10.38
C ASP A 69 18.98 30.22 10.64
N GLY A 70 19.51 29.44 9.69
CA GLY A 70 19.83 28.02 9.86
C GLY A 70 18.71 27.04 9.48
N MET A 71 17.57 27.51 8.97
CA MET A 71 16.50 26.63 8.48
C MET A 71 16.94 25.86 7.24
N LEU A 72 16.46 24.62 7.12
CA LEU A 72 16.75 23.75 5.98
C LEU A 72 15.94 24.18 4.74
N ILE A 73 16.63 24.43 3.62
CA ILE A 73 15.99 24.74 2.33
C ILE A 73 15.73 23.42 1.61
N LEU A 74 14.44 23.13 1.34
CA LEU A 74 13.97 21.95 0.64
C LEU A 74 13.45 22.30 -0.77
N GLY A 75 13.59 21.38 -1.71
CA GLY A 75 12.85 21.38 -2.97
C GLY A 75 11.40 20.91 -2.81
N SER A 76 10.65 20.91 -3.91
CA SER A 76 9.27 20.35 -3.94
C SER A 76 9.23 18.83 -3.81
N GLU A 77 10.35 18.15 -4.07
CA GLU A 77 10.53 16.71 -3.87
C GLU A 77 11.90 16.47 -3.24
N GLU A 78 11.95 15.61 -2.22
CA GLU A 78 13.16 15.33 -1.44
C GLU A 78 13.32 13.84 -1.14
N TRP A 79 14.55 13.43 -0.85
CA TRP A 79 14.84 12.07 -0.39
C TRP A 79 14.67 11.99 1.13
N VAL A 80 13.66 11.23 1.56
CA VAL A 80 13.31 11.02 2.97
C VAL A 80 13.67 9.60 3.39
N TYR A 81 14.58 9.47 4.35
CA TYR A 81 14.92 8.19 4.97
C TYR A 81 13.99 7.89 6.15
N VAL A 82 13.52 6.64 6.23
CA VAL A 82 12.61 6.15 7.28
C VAL A 82 13.32 5.06 8.11
N PRO A 83 13.91 5.38 9.27
CA PRO A 83 14.76 4.45 10.02
C PRO A 83 14.05 3.16 10.48
N ALA A 84 12.73 3.18 10.67
CA ALA A 84 11.96 2.00 11.09
C ALA A 84 11.99 0.85 10.06
N ILE A 85 12.30 1.19 8.80
CA ILE A 85 12.17 0.29 7.65
C ILE A 85 13.44 0.21 6.80
N ASP A 86 14.48 0.97 7.20
CA ASP A 86 15.79 1.10 6.57
C ASP A 86 15.75 1.39 5.06
N GLN A 87 14.91 2.34 4.66
CA GLN A 87 14.74 2.71 3.24
C GLN A 87 14.54 4.22 3.07
N THR A 88 14.85 4.68 1.85
CA THR A 88 14.74 6.09 1.45
C THR A 88 13.76 6.23 0.30
N PHE A 89 12.85 7.20 0.41
CA PHE A 89 11.76 7.47 -0.53
C PHE A 89 11.92 8.84 -1.13
N LYS A 90 11.43 9.01 -2.36
CA LYS A 90 11.23 10.34 -2.93
C LYS A 90 9.85 10.83 -2.48
N ALA A 91 9.81 11.80 -1.58
CA ALA A 91 8.59 12.36 -1.03
C ALA A 91 8.35 13.77 -1.57
N ARG A 92 7.09 14.16 -1.71
CA ARG A 92 6.70 15.54 -2.04
C ARG A 92 6.69 16.38 -0.76
N VAL A 93 7.24 17.59 -0.83
CA VAL A 93 7.05 18.63 0.17
C VAL A 93 5.77 19.38 -0.18
N ASP A 94 4.72 19.23 0.65
CA ASP A 94 3.42 19.86 0.42
C ASP A 94 3.08 20.85 1.54
N THR A 95 3.22 22.15 1.24
CA THR A 95 2.89 23.23 2.17
C THR A 95 1.38 23.43 2.36
N GLY A 96 0.53 22.72 1.59
CA GLY A 96 -0.93 22.76 1.73
C GLY A 96 -1.47 21.78 2.79
N ALA A 97 -0.65 20.89 3.34
CA ALA A 97 -1.06 19.85 4.27
C ALA A 97 -0.57 20.11 5.70
N THR A 98 -1.49 20.11 6.69
CA THR A 98 -1.15 20.24 8.12
C THR A 98 -0.50 18.99 8.71
N THR A 99 -0.70 17.82 8.09
CA THR A 99 -0.18 16.53 8.56
C THR A 99 0.40 15.78 7.37
N SER A 100 1.51 15.08 7.57
CA SER A 100 2.12 14.24 6.54
C SER A 100 1.29 12.97 6.30
N SER A 101 1.48 12.32 5.16
CA SER A 101 0.81 11.07 4.80
C SER A 101 1.81 10.05 4.27
N ILE A 102 1.58 8.76 4.56
CA ILE A 102 2.34 7.65 3.98
C ILE A 102 1.34 6.77 3.22
N SER A 103 1.67 6.41 1.97
CA SER A 103 0.84 5.47 1.21
C SER A 103 0.95 4.08 1.85
N ALA A 104 -0.18 3.56 2.31
CA ALA A 104 -0.26 2.27 2.98
C ALA A 104 -1.34 1.37 2.36
N THR A 105 -1.11 0.06 2.47
CA THR A 105 -1.94 -1.03 1.97
C THR A 105 -2.12 -2.07 3.08
N GLU A 106 -3.13 -2.93 2.94
CA GLU A 106 -3.47 -3.95 3.95
C GLU A 106 -3.63 -3.35 5.37
N ILE A 107 -4.27 -2.18 5.46
CA ILE A 107 -4.51 -1.47 6.72
C ILE A 107 -5.59 -2.21 7.51
N VAL A 108 -5.20 -2.83 8.63
CA VAL A 108 -6.06 -3.59 9.53
C VAL A 108 -5.91 -3.03 10.96
N PRO A 109 -6.90 -2.32 11.50
CA PRO A 109 -6.90 -1.95 12.92
C PRO A 109 -7.16 -3.16 13.80
N PHE A 110 -6.54 -3.18 14.98
CA PHE A 110 -6.72 -4.20 16.00
C PHE A 110 -6.50 -3.62 17.40
N GLU A 111 -7.06 -4.26 18.43
CA GLU A 111 -6.79 -3.89 19.81
C GLU A 111 -5.63 -4.72 20.37
N ARG A 112 -4.75 -4.09 21.15
CA ARG A 112 -3.73 -4.79 21.94
C ARG A 112 -3.50 -4.06 23.26
N ASP A 113 -3.61 -4.82 24.36
CA ASP A 113 -3.42 -4.34 25.73
C ASP A 113 -4.34 -3.14 26.07
N GLY A 114 -5.59 -3.16 25.57
CA GLY A 114 -6.58 -2.09 25.77
C GLY A 114 -6.30 -0.80 24.98
N LYS A 115 -5.50 -0.88 23.92
CA LYS A 115 -5.13 0.26 23.07
C LYS A 115 -5.38 -0.04 21.60
N ASP A 116 -5.67 1.00 20.82
CA ASP A 116 -5.77 0.92 19.36
C ASP A 116 -4.38 0.74 18.75
N TRP A 117 -4.26 -0.25 17.87
CA TRP A 117 -3.10 -0.49 17.02
C TRP A 117 -3.54 -0.62 15.56
N VAL A 118 -2.61 -0.39 14.65
CA VAL A 118 -2.82 -0.61 13.22
C VAL A 118 -1.71 -1.48 12.65
N GLN A 119 -2.13 -2.52 11.94
CA GLN A 119 -1.29 -3.32 11.07
C GLN A 119 -1.38 -2.75 9.65
N PHE A 120 -0.26 -2.60 8.95
CA PHE A 120 -0.24 -2.12 7.57
C PHE A 120 1.08 -2.48 6.87
N LYS A 121 1.11 -2.30 5.55
CA LYS A 121 2.33 -2.33 4.74
C LYS A 121 2.42 -1.04 3.93
N ILE A 122 3.61 -0.43 3.87
CA ILE A 122 3.85 0.77 3.07
C ILE A 122 3.95 0.39 1.59
N ASP A 123 3.27 1.14 0.70
CA ASP A 123 3.46 1.06 -0.75
C ASP A 123 4.69 1.85 -1.18
N ILE A 124 5.52 1.23 -2.01
CA ILE A 124 6.79 1.75 -2.49
C ILE A 124 6.80 1.63 -4.01
N ASN A 125 6.16 2.58 -4.69
CA ASN A 125 6.04 2.62 -6.15
C ASN A 125 5.46 1.31 -6.72
N GLY A 126 4.36 0.82 -6.13
CA GLY A 126 3.72 -0.45 -6.52
C GLY A 126 4.43 -1.72 -6.02
N LYS A 127 5.38 -1.59 -5.08
CA LYS A 127 5.93 -2.71 -4.31
C LYS A 127 5.53 -2.57 -2.85
N THR A 128 5.02 -3.66 -2.28
CA THR A 128 4.63 -3.70 -0.88
C THR A 128 5.84 -4.00 0.01
N SER A 129 6.00 -3.24 1.09
CA SER A 129 7.02 -3.49 2.13
C SER A 129 6.64 -4.63 3.10
N LYS A 130 7.51 -4.88 4.09
CA LYS A 130 7.18 -5.76 5.22
C LYS A 130 5.99 -5.22 6.02
N GLU A 131 5.38 -6.08 6.82
CA GLU A 131 4.30 -5.71 7.74
C GLU A 131 4.80 -4.89 8.94
N PHE A 132 4.05 -3.85 9.30
CA PHE A 132 4.25 -3.01 10.47
C PHE A 132 3.05 -3.12 11.40
N LYS A 133 3.30 -3.11 12.70
CA LYS A 133 2.26 -3.01 13.74
C LYS A 133 2.69 -1.94 14.72
N VAL A 134 1.91 -0.87 14.82
CA VAL A 134 2.22 0.30 15.66
C VAL A 134 0.94 0.76 16.39
N PRO A 135 1.06 1.41 17.55
CA PRO A 135 -0.09 2.06 18.18
C PRO A 135 -0.63 3.17 17.29
N VAL A 136 -1.96 3.36 17.32
CA VAL A 136 -2.62 4.52 16.72
C VAL A 136 -2.53 5.68 17.71
N GLU A 137 -1.99 6.81 17.26
CA GLU A 137 -1.91 8.04 18.06
C GLU A 137 -3.29 8.71 18.15
N ARG A 138 -4.00 8.77 17.02
CA ARG A 138 -5.37 9.29 16.90
C ARG A 138 -6.04 8.82 15.62
N TRP A 139 -7.37 8.92 15.58
CA TRP A 139 -8.17 8.72 14.38
C TRP A 139 -8.47 10.04 13.69
N ALA A 140 -7.94 10.24 12.48
CA ALA A 140 -8.28 11.38 11.64
C ALA A 140 -9.59 11.11 10.88
N LYS A 141 -10.46 12.12 10.82
CA LYS A 141 -11.68 12.10 10.01
C LYS A 141 -11.40 12.78 8.67
N VAL A 142 -11.58 12.06 7.57
CA VAL A 142 -11.43 12.57 6.21
C VAL A 142 -12.80 12.55 5.54
N LYS A 143 -13.35 13.72 5.23
CA LYS A 143 -14.56 13.81 4.41
C LYS A 143 -14.13 13.90 2.95
N GLN A 144 -14.63 12.98 2.11
CA GLN A 144 -14.44 13.07 0.67
C GLN A 144 -15.46 14.07 0.08
N SER A 145 -15.06 14.93 -0.86
CA SER A 145 -16.01 15.87 -1.49
C SER A 145 -17.11 15.17 -2.32
N SER A 146 -16.93 13.89 -2.63
CA SER A 146 -17.83 13.02 -3.39
C SER A 146 -18.74 12.14 -2.54
N SER A 147 -18.63 12.16 -1.20
CA SER A 147 -19.45 11.34 -0.30
C SER A 147 -19.77 12.09 1.00
N ASP A 148 -20.94 11.83 1.57
CA ASP A 148 -21.27 12.29 2.93
C ASP A 148 -20.68 11.36 4.01
N GLU A 149 -20.14 10.21 3.63
CA GLU A 149 -19.40 9.34 4.53
C GLU A 149 -18.05 9.95 4.94
N VAL A 150 -17.65 9.69 6.17
CA VAL A 150 -16.43 10.22 6.78
C VAL A 150 -15.48 9.05 7.02
N ASP A 151 -14.48 8.93 6.15
CA ASP A 151 -13.39 7.96 6.29
C ASP A 151 -12.64 8.22 7.61
N LYS A 152 -12.33 7.13 8.33
CA LYS A 152 -11.43 7.18 9.49
C LYS A 152 -10.06 6.65 9.08
N ARG A 153 -9.03 7.49 9.20
CA ARG A 153 -7.64 7.11 8.94
C ARG A 153 -6.86 7.05 10.24
N ALA A 154 -6.05 6.01 10.39
CA ALA A 154 -5.13 5.90 11.52
C ALA A 154 -4.02 6.93 11.36
N VAL A 155 -3.73 7.66 12.43
CA VAL A 155 -2.53 8.49 12.53
C VAL A 155 -1.51 7.73 13.36
N VAL A 156 -0.31 7.57 12.80
CA VAL A 156 0.81 6.87 13.44
C VAL A 156 2.00 7.81 13.55
N VAL A 157 2.87 7.58 14.53
CA VAL A 157 4.07 8.40 14.73
C VAL A 157 5.31 7.64 14.28
N ALA A 158 6.10 8.23 13.38
CA ALA A 158 7.34 7.65 12.87
C ALA A 158 8.50 8.67 12.88
N TYR A 159 9.72 8.14 12.92
CA TYR A 159 10.91 8.95 12.65
C TYR A 159 11.13 9.06 11.14
N ILE A 160 11.50 10.25 10.67
CA ILE A 160 12.02 10.49 9.33
C ILE A 160 13.31 11.30 9.38
N GLN A 161 14.09 11.24 8.30
CA GLN A 161 15.29 12.05 8.13
C GLN A 161 15.38 12.60 6.70
N VAL A 162 15.72 13.89 6.58
CA VAL A 162 15.92 14.61 5.32
C VAL A 162 17.26 15.34 5.42
N GLY A 163 18.27 14.87 4.70
CA GLY A 163 19.65 15.35 4.87
C GLY A 163 20.16 15.10 6.31
N ASP A 164 20.50 16.18 7.01
CA ASP A 164 20.94 16.17 8.41
C ASP A 164 19.80 16.42 9.42
N TYR A 165 18.60 16.79 8.96
CA TYR A 165 17.44 16.98 9.81
C TYR A 165 16.72 15.66 10.05
N LYS A 166 16.48 15.31 11.32
CA LYS A 166 15.78 14.10 11.75
C LYS A 166 14.70 14.46 12.77
N GLU A 167 13.48 14.01 12.51
CA GLU A 167 12.29 14.41 13.28
C GLU A 167 11.40 13.21 13.60
N LYS A 168 10.60 13.31 14.67
CA LYS A 168 9.54 12.35 15.01
C LYS A 168 8.19 13.02 14.76
N THR A 169 7.45 12.58 13.75
CA THR A 169 6.21 13.26 13.32
C THR A 169 5.06 12.29 13.05
N GLU A 170 3.85 12.85 13.00
CA GLU A 170 2.60 12.16 12.67
C GLU A 170 2.44 11.94 11.16
N PHE A 171 1.95 10.75 10.80
CA PHE A 171 1.57 10.37 9.46
C PHE A 171 0.16 9.78 9.45
N THR A 172 -0.71 10.27 8.56
CA THR A 172 -1.94 9.55 8.19
C THR A 172 -1.60 8.39 7.26
N LEU A 173 -2.17 7.21 7.51
CA LEU A 173 -2.19 6.07 6.60
C LEU A 173 -3.40 6.12 5.65
#